data_AF-A0A0D7Q261-F1
#
_entry.id   AF-A0A0D7Q261-F1
#
_cell.length_a   1.000
_cell.length_b   1.000
_cell.length_c   1.000
_cell.angle_alpha   90.00
_cell.angle_beta   90.00
_cell.angle_gamma   90.00
#
_symmetry.space_group_name_H-M   'P 1'
#
loop_
_entity.id
_entity.type
_entity.pdbx_description
1 polymer ?
#
loop_
_entity_poly.entity_id
_entity_poly.type
_entity_poly.pdbx_seq_one_letter_code
_entity_poly.pdbx_strand_id
1 'polypeptide(L)'
;MRYLALIAGLLMLIEPTHAEKTPDIDPRASLAVVQQWIYNYRAKPDYAHVAAAVRVLFHSQTFKEPENAGIYLGFIAGAIGSNPSTAEQLIASFFPVPPEDEWVIVRAVAYSALPDWRNILRRLEPRMPERKVMIDSYLAGKLPILTVIPLEEAKPGVLDKLRSAFTRNPFSRPEMKLNTTLTFADNLDLLDTLWGYYFATGSHVPIQRIMQMLPWSKSRDTVDKLTVGSMARYTLASYAIRDASLREYLRSELSKQEAPIKEPLREVVDAADTVQIAALRKDALAAVDELKTKGSDSRRNLDLWGQVGVGAVALGCVSAAALGQVAVGIPCVIGGSASQGLLQLWEKQQ
;
A
#
# COMPACT_ATOMS: atom_id res chain seq x y z
N MET A 1 9.44 -25.79 72.03
CA MET A 1 8.78 -24.56 71.54
C MET A 1 9.41 -24.22 70.18
N ARG A 2 9.14 -24.84 69.02
CA ARG A 2 7.93 -25.20 68.26
C ARG A 2 7.12 -24.06 67.60
N TYR A 3 7.61 -22.81 67.61
CA TYR A 3 6.99 -21.70 66.85
C TYR A 3 8.02 -20.70 66.28
N LEU A 4 9.10 -21.18 65.66
CA LEU A 4 10.10 -20.30 65.01
C LEU A 4 10.56 -20.83 63.63
N ALA A 5 9.75 -21.68 62.98
CA ALA A 5 10.12 -22.34 61.73
C ALA A 5 9.15 -22.08 60.56
N LEU A 6 8.34 -21.03 60.62
CA LEU A 6 7.27 -20.76 59.63
C LEU A 6 7.22 -19.32 59.09
N ILE A 7 8.33 -18.58 59.12
CA ILE A 7 8.43 -17.24 58.47
C ILE A 7 9.71 -17.14 57.61
N ALA A 8 10.11 -18.24 56.97
CA ALA A 8 11.25 -18.24 56.04
C ALA A 8 10.93 -18.91 54.69
N GLY A 9 9.65 -19.21 54.43
CA GLY A 9 9.19 -19.92 53.23
C GLY A 9 8.21 -19.13 52.36
N LEU A 10 8.18 -17.80 52.48
CA LEU A 10 7.34 -16.92 51.68
C LEU A 10 8.10 -15.68 51.18
N LEU A 11 9.40 -15.82 50.89
CA LEU A 11 10.01 -14.99 49.84
C LEU A 11 9.63 -15.63 48.52
N MET A 12 8.42 -15.26 48.09
CA MET A 12 7.94 -15.46 46.75
C MET A 12 9.02 -15.05 45.75
N LEU A 13 9.13 -15.87 44.70
CA LEU A 13 9.70 -15.52 43.42
C LEU A 13 9.16 -14.15 42.99
N ILE A 14 9.91 -13.09 43.27
CA ILE A 14 9.78 -11.84 42.53
C ILE A 14 10.84 -11.97 41.45
N GLU A 15 10.45 -12.60 40.35
CA GLU A 15 11.18 -12.42 39.10
C GLU A 15 11.29 -10.90 38.88
N PRO A 16 12.48 -10.34 38.61
CA PRO A 16 12.57 -8.97 38.18
C PRO A 16 11.84 -8.91 36.85
N THR A 17 10.61 -8.39 36.86
CA THR A 17 9.99 -7.86 35.66
C THR A 17 10.93 -6.79 35.15
N HIS A 18 11.82 -7.15 34.24
CA HIS A 18 12.47 -6.21 33.36
C HIS A 18 11.33 -5.56 32.58
N ALA A 19 10.80 -4.47 33.15
CA ALA A 19 10.06 -3.49 32.41
C ALA A 19 11.06 -2.90 31.42
N GLU A 20 11.17 -3.55 30.26
CA GLU A 20 11.82 -2.99 29.09
C GLU A 20 11.16 -1.63 28.85
N LYS A 21 11.92 -0.57 29.13
CA LYS A 21 11.48 0.82 28.94
C LYS A 21 10.94 0.91 27.53
N THR A 22 9.64 1.19 27.42
CA THR A 22 9.04 1.63 26.16
C THR A 22 9.87 2.81 25.65
N PRO A 23 10.32 2.81 24.39
CA PRO A 23 11.05 3.95 23.86
C PRO A 23 10.14 5.18 23.92
N ASP A 24 10.48 6.10 24.82
CA ASP A 24 9.87 7.43 24.92
C ASP A 24 10.16 8.13 23.59
N ILE A 25 9.11 8.44 22.81
CA ILE A 25 9.28 9.14 21.54
C ILE A 25 9.51 10.61 21.88
N ASP A 26 10.78 11.00 21.95
CA ASP A 26 11.20 12.40 22.07
C ASP A 26 10.48 13.25 20.99
N PRO A 27 9.90 14.41 21.30
CA PRO A 27 9.41 15.38 20.32
C PRO A 27 10.45 15.81 19.26
N ARG A 28 11.74 15.53 19.49
CA ARG A 28 12.85 15.68 18.53
C ARG A 28 13.18 14.41 17.75
N ALA A 29 12.38 13.35 17.89
CA ALA A 29 12.56 12.10 17.19
C ALA A 29 12.66 12.36 15.68
N SER A 30 13.72 11.85 15.06
CA SER A 30 13.86 11.92 13.62
C SER A 30 12.81 11.02 12.94
N LEU A 31 12.50 11.30 11.68
CA LEU A 31 11.64 10.44 10.86
C LEU A 31 12.04 8.96 10.94
N ALA A 32 13.35 8.67 10.98
CA ALA A 32 13.87 7.31 11.11
C ALA A 32 13.45 6.61 12.41
N VAL A 33 13.38 7.34 13.53
CA VAL A 33 12.91 6.79 14.82
C VAL A 33 11.43 6.45 14.72
N VAL A 34 10.62 7.34 14.13
CA VAL A 34 9.18 7.10 13.95
C VAL A 34 8.91 5.94 13.00
N GLN A 35 9.65 5.84 11.90
CA GLN A 35 9.58 4.70 10.98
C GLN A 35 9.85 3.38 11.71
N GLN A 36 10.96 3.31 12.45
CA GLN A 36 11.33 2.12 13.19
C GLN A 36 10.29 1.77 14.27
N TRP A 37 9.72 2.78 14.91
CA TRP A 37 8.64 2.60 15.87
C TRP A 37 7.37 2.04 15.22
N ILE A 38 6.95 2.57 14.06
CA ILE A 38 5.80 2.06 13.29
C ILE A 38 5.98 0.57 12.96
N TYR A 39 7.16 0.16 12.48
CA TYR A 39 7.43 -1.24 12.14
C TYR A 39 7.33 -2.19 13.33
N ASN A 40 7.66 -1.72 14.53
CA ASN A 40 7.63 -2.53 15.76
C ASN A 40 6.36 -2.33 16.59
N TYR A 41 5.50 -1.39 16.20
CA TYR A 41 4.33 -0.95 16.96
C TYR A 41 3.44 -2.11 17.42
N ARG A 42 3.17 -3.05 16.51
CA ARG A 42 2.29 -4.19 16.79
C ARG A 42 2.76 -5.06 17.94
N ALA A 43 4.08 -5.19 18.15
CA ALA A 43 4.62 -6.05 19.21
C ALA A 43 4.24 -5.52 20.60
N LYS A 44 4.12 -4.20 20.75
CA LYS A 44 3.70 -3.52 21.99
C LYS A 44 2.98 -2.22 21.62
N PRO A 45 1.66 -2.27 21.34
CA PRO A 45 0.91 -1.11 20.91
C PRO A 45 0.97 0.01 21.96
N ASP A 46 1.35 1.20 21.51
CA ASP A 46 1.52 2.38 22.36
C ASP A 46 0.69 3.54 21.82
N TYR A 47 -0.60 3.51 22.16
CA TYR A 47 -1.57 4.49 21.67
C TYR A 47 -1.31 5.91 22.16
N ALA A 48 -0.66 6.06 23.32
CA ALA A 48 -0.38 7.38 23.91
C ALA A 48 0.58 8.19 23.02
N HIS A 49 1.51 7.51 22.34
CA HIS A 49 2.53 8.16 21.52
C HIS A 49 2.14 8.29 20.04
N VAL A 50 1.00 7.72 19.60
CA VAL A 50 0.53 7.86 18.21
C VAL A 50 0.41 9.33 17.82
N ALA A 51 -0.17 10.17 18.68
CA ALA A 51 -0.30 11.60 18.41
C ALA A 51 1.05 12.29 18.17
N ALA A 52 2.05 11.98 18.99
CA ALA A 52 3.40 12.53 18.87
C ALA A 52 4.07 12.06 17.58
N ALA A 53 4.02 10.76 17.29
CA ALA A 53 4.57 10.18 16.07
C ALA A 53 3.95 10.79 14.80
N VAL A 54 2.62 10.95 14.77
CA VAL A 54 1.91 11.56 13.63
C VAL A 54 2.28 13.02 13.45
N ARG A 55 2.45 13.78 14.54
CA ARG A 55 2.96 15.16 14.45
C ARG A 55 4.35 15.21 13.84
N VAL A 56 5.26 14.31 14.22
CA VAL A 56 6.60 14.24 13.60
C VAL A 56 6.50 14.02 12.09
N LEU A 57 5.61 13.14 11.62
CA LEU A 57 5.40 12.88 10.20
C LEU A 57 4.93 14.11 9.40
N PHE A 58 4.04 14.91 9.98
CA PHE A 58 3.63 16.19 9.39
C PHE A 58 4.79 17.19 9.34
N HIS A 59 5.59 17.28 10.41
CA HIS A 59 6.74 18.19 10.44
C HIS A 59 7.88 17.78 9.50
N SER A 60 8.02 16.48 9.19
CA SER A 60 9.04 15.96 8.27
C SER A 60 8.65 16.05 6.79
N GLN A 61 7.54 16.71 6.44
CA GLN A 61 7.04 16.87 5.07
C GLN A 61 6.82 15.53 4.34
N THR A 62 6.56 14.47 5.10
CA THR A 62 6.42 13.10 4.57
C THR A 62 5.17 12.92 3.71
N PHE A 63 4.20 13.84 3.82
CA PHE A 63 2.92 13.79 3.12
C PHE A 63 2.82 14.71 1.89
N LYS A 64 3.91 15.43 1.58
CA LYS A 64 3.97 16.34 0.43
C LYS A 64 3.80 15.62 -0.90
N GLU A 65 4.31 14.39 -0.99
CA GLU A 65 4.18 13.49 -2.13
C GLU A 65 3.25 12.34 -1.74
N PRO A 66 1.97 12.34 -2.18
CA PRO A 66 1.00 11.30 -1.82
C PRO A 66 1.48 9.87 -2.10
N GLU A 67 2.27 9.68 -3.15
CA GLU A 67 2.88 8.42 -3.55
C GLU A 67 3.82 7.81 -2.50
N ASN A 68 4.43 8.64 -1.63
CA ASN A 68 5.36 8.22 -0.58
C ASN A 68 4.69 8.12 0.80
N ALA A 69 3.42 8.49 0.91
CA ALA A 69 2.68 8.57 2.16
C ALA A 69 2.02 7.26 2.59
N GLY A 70 1.98 6.24 1.72
CA GLY A 70 1.15 5.03 1.88
C GLY A 70 1.27 4.37 3.25
N ILE A 71 2.48 3.99 3.67
CA ILE A 71 2.73 3.30 4.95
C ILE A 71 2.20 4.13 6.12
N TYR A 72 2.46 5.44 6.13
CA TYR A 72 2.07 6.32 7.21
C TYR A 72 0.57 6.56 7.25
N LEU A 73 -0.04 6.81 6.10
CA LEU A 73 -1.49 6.91 5.96
C LEU A 73 -2.19 5.66 6.48
N GLY A 74 -1.72 4.48 6.06
CA GLY A 74 -2.23 3.19 6.50
C GLY A 74 -2.11 3.00 8.01
N PHE A 75 -0.96 3.37 8.57
CA PHE A 75 -0.72 3.30 10.01
C PHE A 75 -1.68 4.20 10.80
N ILE A 76 -1.85 5.45 10.37
CA ILE A 76 -2.78 6.40 11.00
C ILE A 76 -4.21 5.86 10.93
N ALA A 77 -4.64 5.37 9.76
CA ALA A 77 -5.95 4.77 9.58
C ALA A 77 -6.18 3.58 10.53
N GLY A 78 -5.21 2.67 10.62
CA GLY A 78 -5.29 1.53 11.52
C GLY A 78 -5.28 1.91 13.00
N ALA A 79 -4.50 2.91 13.40
CA ALA A 79 -4.45 3.40 14.78
C ALA A 79 -5.78 4.03 15.21
N ILE A 80 -6.42 4.80 14.32
CA ILE A 80 -7.77 5.35 14.50
C ILE A 80 -8.79 4.20 14.61
N GLY A 81 -8.74 3.24 13.69
CA GLY A 81 -9.69 2.12 13.62
C GLY A 81 -9.62 1.17 14.82
N SER A 82 -8.43 1.00 15.40
CA SER A 82 -8.21 0.11 16.54
C SER A 82 -8.79 0.62 17.86
N ASN A 83 -9.18 1.91 17.94
CA ASN A 83 -9.74 2.50 19.16
C ASN A 83 -10.98 3.36 18.88
N PRO A 84 -12.14 2.75 18.59
CA PRO A 84 -13.35 3.50 18.24
C PRO A 84 -13.79 4.52 19.31
N SER A 85 -13.61 4.21 20.61
CA SER A 85 -14.05 5.07 21.72
C SER A 85 -13.23 6.35 21.88
N THR A 86 -11.96 6.35 21.47
CA THR A 86 -11.06 7.50 21.58
C THR A 86 -10.63 8.06 20.22
N ALA A 87 -11.14 7.50 19.12
CA ALA A 87 -10.80 7.90 17.76
C ALA A 87 -10.89 9.41 17.51
N GLU A 88 -12.00 10.06 17.90
CA GLU A 88 -12.16 11.50 17.71
C GLU A 88 -11.19 12.33 18.53
N GLN A 89 -10.88 11.89 19.76
CA GLN A 89 -9.90 12.56 20.61
C GLN A 89 -8.50 12.43 20.01
N LEU A 90 -8.15 11.25 19.51
CA LEU A 90 -6.90 10.99 18.81
C LEU A 90 -6.80 11.86 17.54
N ILE A 91 -7.83 11.91 16.71
CA ILE A 91 -7.84 12.75 15.50
C ILE A 91 -7.69 14.23 15.89
N ALA A 92 -8.41 14.70 16.91
CA ALA A 92 -8.31 16.07 17.38
C ALA A 92 -6.89 16.44 17.84
N SER A 93 -6.14 15.47 18.39
CA SER A 93 -4.76 15.66 18.86
C SER A 93 -3.74 15.82 17.73
N PHE A 94 -4.07 15.44 16.49
CA PHE A 94 -3.17 15.63 15.35
C PHE A 94 -3.05 17.10 14.92
N PHE A 95 -4.03 17.93 15.27
CA PHE A 95 -4.04 19.34 14.88
C PHE A 95 -3.12 20.22 15.75
N PRO A 96 -2.65 21.35 15.20
CA PRO A 96 -2.88 21.84 13.83
C PRO A 96 -2.11 21.03 12.78
N VAL A 97 -2.71 20.86 11.59
CA VAL A 97 -2.11 20.18 10.43
C VAL A 97 -1.93 21.23 9.32
N PRO A 98 -0.81 21.23 8.57
CA PRO A 98 -0.65 22.10 7.40
C PRO A 98 -1.77 21.84 6.37
N PRO A 99 -2.36 22.87 5.75
CA PRO A 99 -3.46 22.69 4.79
C PRO A 99 -3.12 21.71 3.66
N GLU A 100 -1.88 21.71 3.18
CA GLU A 100 -1.35 20.79 2.18
C GLU A 100 -1.43 19.31 2.59
N ASP A 101 -1.41 19.02 3.90
CA ASP A 101 -1.36 17.66 4.44
C ASP A 101 -2.70 17.19 5.05
N GLU A 102 -3.70 18.08 5.17
CA GLU A 102 -5.02 17.77 5.73
C GLU A 102 -5.73 16.59 5.01
N TRP A 103 -5.40 16.33 3.74
CA TRP A 103 -5.94 15.21 2.99
C TRP A 103 -5.65 13.86 3.67
N VAL A 104 -4.53 13.75 4.39
CA VAL A 104 -4.14 12.54 5.13
C VAL A 104 -5.15 12.23 6.21
N ILE A 105 -5.60 13.24 6.96
CA ILE A 105 -6.60 13.07 8.01
C ILE A 105 -7.92 12.60 7.42
N VAL A 106 -8.37 13.23 6.33
CA VAL A 106 -9.62 12.86 5.65
C VAL A 106 -9.57 11.40 5.17
N ARG A 107 -8.49 11.02 4.47
CA ARG A 107 -8.33 9.67 3.93
C ARG A 107 -8.12 8.63 5.04
N ALA A 108 -7.35 8.93 6.09
CA ALA A 108 -7.13 8.03 7.22
C ALA A 108 -8.43 7.72 7.98
N VAL A 109 -9.29 8.73 8.19
CA VAL A 109 -10.62 8.51 8.79
C VAL A 109 -11.48 7.63 7.88
N ALA A 110 -11.52 7.90 6.58
CA ALA A 110 -12.27 7.07 5.63
C ALA A 110 -11.74 5.62 5.56
N TYR A 111 -10.44 5.42 5.76
CA TYR A 111 -9.78 4.12 5.69
C TYR A 111 -9.76 3.37 7.03
N SER A 112 -10.11 4.04 8.13
CA SER A 112 -10.04 3.50 9.49
C SER A 112 -10.93 2.29 9.75
N ALA A 113 -11.94 2.05 8.90
CA ALA A 113 -13.00 1.06 9.08
C ALA A 113 -13.92 1.31 10.29
N LEU A 114 -13.88 2.50 10.90
CA LEU A 114 -14.86 2.91 11.91
C LEU A 114 -16.27 2.97 11.32
N PRO A 115 -17.31 2.40 11.97
CA PRO A 115 -18.68 2.50 11.44
C PRO A 115 -19.18 3.95 11.28
N ASP A 116 -18.78 4.83 12.20
CA ASP A 116 -19.22 6.24 12.26
C ASP A 116 -18.32 7.22 11.46
N TRP A 117 -17.39 6.72 10.63
CA TRP A 117 -16.38 7.54 9.94
C TRP A 117 -16.97 8.73 9.18
N ARG A 118 -18.17 8.59 8.59
CA ARG A 118 -18.85 9.67 7.86
C ARG A 118 -19.24 10.83 8.76
N ASN A 119 -19.76 10.53 9.94
CA ASN A 119 -20.15 11.57 10.89
C ASN A 119 -18.92 12.25 11.49
N ILE A 120 -17.84 11.50 11.73
CA ILE A 120 -16.54 12.05 12.12
C ILE A 120 -16.05 13.06 11.07
N LEU A 121 -16.07 12.70 9.77
CA LEU A 121 -15.68 13.64 8.71
C LEU A 121 -16.53 14.91 8.66
N ARG A 122 -17.86 14.81 8.85
CA ARG A 122 -18.75 15.98 8.92
C ARG A 122 -18.39 16.91 10.08
N ARG A 123 -18.03 16.36 11.24
CA ARG A 123 -17.59 17.14 12.41
C ARG A 123 -16.22 17.79 12.19
N LEU A 124 -15.36 17.18 11.38
CA LEU A 124 -14.02 17.69 11.07
C LEU A 124 -13.99 18.74 9.96
N GLU A 125 -15.00 18.77 9.08
CA GLU A 125 -15.09 19.72 7.95
C GLU A 125 -14.83 21.18 8.33
N PRO A 126 -15.39 21.74 9.43
CA PRO A 126 -15.13 23.14 9.80
C PRO A 126 -13.67 23.44 10.15
N ARG A 127 -12.86 22.41 10.46
CA ARG A 127 -11.44 22.55 10.80
C ARG A 127 -10.52 22.44 9.59
N MET A 128 -11.02 21.91 8.46
CA MET A 128 -10.27 21.65 7.23
C MET A 128 -11.07 22.16 6.02
N PRO A 129 -11.38 23.47 5.94
CA PRO A 129 -12.27 24.01 4.91
C PRO A 129 -11.74 23.77 3.49
N GLU A 130 -10.41 23.74 3.30
CA GLU A 130 -9.78 23.46 2.00
C GLU A 130 -9.97 22.03 1.52
N ARG A 131 -10.41 21.11 2.39
CA ARG A 131 -10.68 19.70 2.06
C ARG A 131 -12.17 19.38 1.93
N LYS A 132 -13.05 20.39 1.96
CA LYS A 132 -14.49 20.20 1.78
C LYS A 132 -14.85 19.34 0.57
N VAL A 133 -14.26 19.62 -0.60
CA VAL A 133 -14.54 18.87 -1.84
C VAL A 133 -14.18 17.38 -1.70
N MET A 134 -13.08 17.07 -1.04
CA MET A 134 -12.65 15.69 -0.79
C MET A 134 -13.60 15.00 0.20
N ILE A 135 -13.93 15.68 1.30
CA ILE A 135 -14.89 15.20 2.31
C ILE A 135 -16.23 14.89 1.65
N ASP A 136 -16.79 15.83 0.88
CA ASP A 136 -18.07 15.68 0.18
C ASP A 136 -18.01 14.50 -0.82
N SER A 137 -16.87 14.29 -1.47
CA SER A 137 -16.68 13.17 -2.40
C SER A 137 -16.68 11.80 -1.69
N TYR A 138 -16.08 11.70 -0.50
CA TYR A 138 -16.18 10.48 0.32
C TYR A 138 -17.60 10.29 0.86
N LEU A 139 -18.24 11.35 1.36
CA LEU A 139 -19.60 11.28 1.91
C LEU A 139 -20.62 10.87 0.84
N ALA A 140 -20.44 11.33 -0.39
CA ALA A 140 -21.24 10.96 -1.56
C ALA A 140 -20.90 9.57 -2.15
N GLY A 141 -19.89 8.87 -1.62
CA GLY A 141 -19.46 7.57 -2.12
C GLY A 141 -18.75 7.61 -3.47
N LYS A 142 -18.29 8.77 -3.92
CA LYS A 142 -17.50 8.93 -5.15
C LYS A 142 -16.07 8.45 -4.98
N LEU A 143 -15.52 8.58 -3.78
CA LEU A 143 -14.19 8.06 -3.43
C LEU A 143 -14.31 6.76 -2.63
N PRO A 144 -13.55 5.70 -2.99
CA PRO A 144 -13.61 4.41 -2.30
C PRO A 144 -12.87 4.46 -0.95
N ILE A 145 -13.37 3.68 0.02
CA ILE A 145 -12.64 3.35 1.25
C ILE A 145 -11.67 2.18 0.99
N LEU A 146 -10.62 2.03 1.81
CA LEU A 146 -9.54 1.05 1.61
C LEU A 146 -10.03 -0.37 1.28
N THR A 147 -11.12 -0.82 1.94
CA THR A 147 -11.65 -2.17 1.77
C THR A 147 -12.51 -2.37 0.52
N VAL A 148 -12.91 -1.30 -0.17
CA VAL A 148 -13.73 -1.39 -1.39
C VAL A 148 -12.96 -0.99 -2.65
N ILE A 149 -11.73 -0.51 -2.51
CA ILE A 149 -10.87 -0.22 -3.67
C ILE A 149 -10.69 -1.51 -4.48
N PRO A 150 -11.04 -1.50 -5.78
CA PRO A 150 -10.94 -2.68 -6.62
C PRO A 150 -9.47 -3.02 -6.90
N LEU A 151 -9.20 -4.32 -7.08
CA LEU A 151 -7.85 -4.78 -7.43
C LEU A 151 -7.47 -4.32 -8.84
N GLU A 152 -8.36 -4.50 -9.81
CA GLU A 152 -8.20 -4.07 -11.21
C GLU A 152 -9.43 -3.29 -11.66
N GLU A 153 -9.30 -2.50 -12.73
CA GLU A 153 -10.48 -1.93 -13.40
C GLU A 153 -11.40 -3.05 -13.90
N ALA A 154 -12.71 -2.84 -13.76
CA ALA A 154 -13.68 -3.77 -14.33
C ALA A 154 -13.51 -3.80 -15.85
N LYS A 155 -13.10 -4.95 -16.40
CA LYS A 155 -13.00 -5.13 -17.85
C LYS A 155 -14.37 -4.84 -18.47
N PRO A 156 -14.47 -3.97 -19.50
CA PRO A 156 -15.75 -3.65 -20.11
C PRO A 156 -16.42 -4.93 -20.62
N GLY A 157 -17.69 -5.10 -20.26
CA GLY A 157 -18.45 -6.29 -20.62
C GLY A 157 -18.62 -6.44 -22.12
N VAL A 158 -18.98 -7.65 -22.58
CA VAL A 158 -19.24 -7.91 -24.02
C VAL A 158 -20.32 -6.96 -24.57
N LEU A 159 -21.31 -6.60 -23.74
CA LEU A 159 -22.35 -5.64 -24.08
C LEU A 159 -21.81 -4.20 -24.24
N ASP A 160 -20.84 -3.79 -23.41
CA ASP A 160 -20.19 -2.48 -23.51
C ASP A 160 -19.31 -2.41 -24.76
N LYS A 161 -18.61 -3.51 -25.06
CA LYS A 161 -17.85 -3.64 -26.31
C LYS A 161 -18.77 -3.58 -27.54
N LEU A 162 -19.90 -4.28 -27.53
CA LEU A 162 -20.89 -4.24 -28.61
C LEU A 162 -21.51 -2.86 -28.79
N ARG A 163 -21.90 -2.19 -27.71
CA ARG A 163 -22.39 -0.80 -27.76
C ARG A 163 -21.33 0.13 -28.30
N SER A 164 -20.09 0.03 -27.81
CA SER A 164 -18.98 0.86 -28.29
C SER A 164 -18.64 0.65 -29.77
N ALA A 165 -18.84 -0.57 -30.29
CA ALA A 165 -18.68 -0.89 -31.70
C ALA A 165 -19.82 -0.31 -32.56
N PHE A 166 -21.05 -0.29 -32.03
CA PHE A 166 -22.23 0.24 -32.72
C PHE A 166 -22.32 1.78 -32.69
N THR A 167 -21.77 2.43 -31.66
CA THR A 167 -21.75 3.89 -31.51
C THR A 167 -20.46 4.54 -32.01
N ARG A 168 -19.58 3.78 -32.68
CA ARG A 168 -18.27 4.27 -33.12
C ARG A 168 -18.42 5.23 -34.31
N ASN A 169 -18.60 6.50 -34.01
CA ASN A 169 -18.61 7.56 -35.01
C ASN A 169 -17.17 7.69 -35.56
N PRO A 170 -16.91 7.51 -36.87
CA PRO A 170 -15.55 7.51 -37.43
C PRO A 170 -14.81 8.85 -37.32
N PHE A 171 -15.49 9.91 -36.84
CA PHE A 171 -14.95 11.26 -36.68
C PHE A 171 -14.77 11.71 -35.21
N SER A 172 -15.18 10.91 -34.22
CA SER A 172 -14.90 11.26 -32.82
C SER A 172 -13.46 10.91 -32.48
N ARG A 173 -12.65 11.94 -32.18
CA ARG A 173 -11.31 11.75 -31.59
C ARG A 173 -11.46 10.86 -30.36
N PRO A 174 -10.58 9.86 -30.14
CA PRO A 174 -10.61 9.10 -28.91
C PRO A 174 -10.39 10.09 -27.77
N GLU A 175 -11.46 10.42 -27.05
CA GLU A 175 -11.35 11.07 -25.77
C GLU A 175 -10.55 10.10 -24.91
N MET A 176 -9.29 10.46 -24.66
CA MET A 176 -8.43 9.79 -23.72
C MET A 176 -9.08 10.03 -22.36
N LYS A 177 -10.07 9.18 -22.01
CA LYS A 177 -10.71 9.22 -20.71
C LYS A 177 -9.58 8.94 -19.72
N LEU A 178 -9.13 10.00 -19.04
CA LEU A 178 -8.29 9.88 -17.87
C LEU A 178 -9.01 8.93 -16.92
N ASN A 179 -8.49 7.71 -16.80
CA ASN A 179 -8.99 6.72 -15.86
C ASN A 179 -8.83 7.33 -14.47
N THR A 180 -9.95 7.79 -13.92
CA THR A 180 -10.05 8.42 -12.60
C THR A 180 -10.39 7.39 -11.51
N THR A 181 -10.44 6.11 -11.87
CA THR A 181 -10.70 4.99 -10.99
C THR A 181 -9.41 4.58 -10.28
N LEU A 182 -9.34 4.85 -8.97
CA LEU A 182 -8.29 4.36 -8.09
C LEU A 182 -8.36 2.82 -8.00
N THR A 183 -7.30 2.12 -8.40
CA THR A 183 -7.19 0.65 -8.34
C THR A 183 -5.85 0.24 -7.74
N PHE A 184 -5.74 -0.96 -7.17
CA PHE A 184 -4.45 -1.46 -6.68
C PHE A 184 -3.45 -1.77 -7.80
N ALA A 185 -3.91 -2.12 -9.00
CA ALA A 185 -3.02 -2.48 -10.12
C ALA A 185 -2.13 -1.32 -10.60
N ASP A 186 -2.62 -0.09 -10.45
CA ASP A 186 -1.95 1.11 -10.97
C ASP A 186 -1.43 2.04 -9.85
N ASN A 187 -1.54 1.64 -8.57
CA ASN A 187 -1.22 2.50 -7.43
C ASN A 187 -0.44 1.73 -6.35
N LEU A 188 0.89 1.94 -6.33
CA LEU A 188 1.80 1.28 -5.40
C LEU A 188 1.61 1.76 -3.94
N ASP A 189 1.24 3.02 -3.74
CA ASP A 189 0.98 3.62 -2.42
C ASP A 189 -0.12 2.87 -1.66
N LEU A 190 -1.05 2.23 -2.36
CA LEU A 190 -2.10 1.42 -1.75
C LEU A 190 -1.57 0.12 -1.15
N LEU A 191 -0.56 -0.52 -1.77
CA LEU A 191 0.12 -1.67 -1.18
C LEU A 191 0.77 -1.27 0.16
N ASP A 192 1.45 -0.14 0.16
CA ASP A 192 2.07 0.42 1.36
C ASP A 192 1.04 0.82 2.42
N THR A 193 -0.12 1.33 2.00
CA THR A 193 -1.26 1.63 2.89
C THR A 193 -1.78 0.37 3.58
N LEU A 194 -1.85 -0.77 2.88
CA LEU A 194 -2.22 -2.04 3.49
C LEU A 194 -1.20 -2.49 4.55
N TRP A 195 0.10 -2.32 4.28
CA TRP A 195 1.16 -2.61 5.24
C TRP A 195 1.09 -1.71 6.48
N GLY A 196 0.93 -0.41 6.28
CA GLY A 196 0.73 0.54 7.38
C GLY A 196 -0.44 0.14 8.28
N TYR A 197 -1.57 -0.20 7.67
CA TYR A 197 -2.77 -0.64 8.40
C TYR A 197 -2.49 -1.95 9.17
N TYR A 198 -1.77 -2.90 8.58
CA TYR A 198 -1.35 -4.11 9.25
C TYR A 198 -0.43 -3.83 10.45
N PHE A 199 0.54 -2.93 10.33
CA PHE A 199 1.45 -2.58 11.44
C PHE A 199 0.73 -1.93 12.62
N ALA A 200 -0.31 -1.13 12.36
CA ALA A 200 -1.11 -0.51 13.41
C ALA A 200 -2.08 -1.49 14.10
N THR A 201 -2.66 -2.43 13.35
CA THR A 201 -3.81 -3.23 13.81
C THR A 201 -3.50 -4.71 14.07
N GLY A 202 -2.52 -5.27 13.36
CA GLY A 202 -2.31 -6.71 13.27
C GLY A 202 -3.39 -7.49 12.52
N SER A 203 -4.37 -6.81 11.90
CA SER A 203 -5.45 -7.46 11.17
C SER A 203 -4.94 -8.17 9.92
N HIS A 204 -5.34 -9.42 9.70
CA HIS A 204 -4.98 -10.14 8.48
C HIS A 204 -5.78 -9.72 7.24
N VAL A 205 -6.79 -8.85 7.37
CA VAL A 205 -7.58 -8.36 6.22
C VAL A 205 -6.71 -7.65 5.18
N PRO A 206 -5.81 -6.70 5.55
CA PRO A 206 -4.82 -6.16 4.63
C PRO A 206 -3.96 -7.24 3.97
N ILE A 207 -3.48 -8.23 4.73
CA ILE A 207 -2.64 -9.32 4.21
C ILE A 207 -3.38 -10.14 3.15
N GLN A 208 -4.66 -10.44 3.37
CA GLN A 208 -5.49 -11.13 2.38
C GLN A 208 -5.59 -10.34 1.06
N ARG A 209 -5.72 -9.00 1.11
CA ARG A 209 -5.70 -8.18 -0.11
C ARG A 209 -4.35 -8.23 -0.82
N ILE A 210 -3.24 -8.17 -0.07
CA ILE A 210 -1.89 -8.27 -0.65
C ILE A 210 -1.71 -9.64 -1.33
N MET A 211 -2.21 -10.71 -0.71
CA MET A 211 -2.20 -12.06 -1.30
C MET A 211 -2.95 -12.12 -2.63
N GLN A 212 -4.05 -11.40 -2.78
CA GLN A 212 -4.81 -11.33 -4.05
C GLN A 212 -4.03 -10.64 -5.18
N MET A 213 -2.99 -9.86 -4.87
CA MET A 213 -2.11 -9.22 -5.87
C MET A 213 -0.97 -10.13 -6.33
N LEU A 214 -0.70 -11.22 -5.62
CA LEU A 214 0.40 -12.13 -5.93
C LEU A 214 0.38 -12.71 -7.36
N PRO A 215 -0.77 -13.04 -7.98
CA PRO A 215 -0.80 -13.52 -9.36
C PRO A 215 -0.18 -12.52 -10.34
N TRP A 216 -0.22 -11.23 -10.03
CA TRP A 216 0.36 -10.18 -10.88
C TRP A 216 1.87 -10.25 -10.97
N SER A 217 2.57 -10.87 -10.01
CA SER A 217 4.02 -11.11 -10.07
C SER A 217 4.45 -11.97 -11.27
N LYS A 218 3.50 -12.71 -11.86
CA LYS A 218 3.70 -13.52 -13.06
C LYS A 218 3.00 -12.94 -14.30
N SER A 219 2.27 -11.82 -14.16
CA SER A 219 1.60 -11.17 -15.29
C SER A 219 2.62 -10.53 -16.23
N ARG A 220 2.26 -10.49 -17.51
CA ARG A 220 2.99 -9.80 -18.58
C ARG A 220 2.09 -8.80 -19.30
N ASP A 221 1.04 -8.34 -18.62
CA ASP A 221 0.05 -7.43 -19.19
C ASP A 221 0.57 -5.99 -19.20
N THR A 222 0.89 -5.44 -18.03
CA THR A 222 1.37 -4.06 -17.85
C THR A 222 2.53 -4.03 -16.85
N VAL A 223 3.41 -3.03 -16.99
CA VAL A 223 4.57 -2.84 -16.11
C VAL A 223 4.11 -2.52 -14.69
N ASP A 224 3.08 -1.69 -14.52
CA ASP A 224 2.58 -1.28 -13.21
C ASP A 224 2.02 -2.47 -12.43
N LYS A 225 1.15 -3.26 -13.06
CA LYS A 225 0.60 -4.49 -12.49
C LYS A 225 1.67 -5.49 -12.09
N LEU A 226 2.64 -5.73 -12.97
CA LEU A 226 3.78 -6.61 -12.67
C LEU A 226 4.63 -6.07 -11.50
N THR A 227 4.81 -4.75 -11.44
CA THR A 227 5.56 -4.08 -10.37
C THR A 227 4.85 -4.24 -9.03
N VAL A 228 3.54 -3.95 -8.96
CA VAL A 228 2.74 -4.10 -7.74
C VAL A 228 2.73 -5.56 -7.28
N GLY A 229 2.50 -6.52 -8.19
CA GLY A 229 2.52 -7.95 -7.84
C GLY A 229 3.87 -8.43 -7.35
N SER A 230 4.95 -7.99 -7.99
CA SER A 230 6.32 -8.32 -7.59
C SER A 230 6.68 -7.74 -6.22
N MET A 231 6.26 -6.50 -5.97
CA MET A 231 6.44 -5.83 -4.67
C MET A 231 5.61 -6.48 -3.58
N ALA A 232 4.36 -6.87 -3.86
CA ALA A 232 3.53 -7.64 -2.93
C ALA A 232 4.22 -8.95 -2.53
N ARG A 233 4.73 -9.71 -3.52
CA ARG A 233 5.50 -10.95 -3.30
C ARG A 233 6.74 -10.70 -2.43
N TYR A 234 7.55 -9.72 -2.79
CA TYR A 234 8.79 -9.40 -2.07
C TYR A 234 8.53 -8.92 -0.63
N THR A 235 7.62 -7.98 -0.43
CA THR A 235 7.34 -7.39 0.88
C THR A 235 6.69 -8.39 1.83
N LEU A 236 5.80 -9.26 1.35
CA LEU A 236 5.26 -10.36 2.15
C LEU A 236 6.38 -11.26 2.70
N ALA A 237 7.31 -11.68 1.84
CA ALA A 237 8.41 -12.54 2.27
C ALA A 237 9.34 -11.81 3.26
N SER A 238 9.70 -10.56 2.95
CA SER A 238 10.56 -9.72 3.79
C SER A 238 9.99 -9.53 5.21
N TYR A 239 8.70 -9.22 5.32
CA TYR A 239 8.06 -9.05 6.62
C TYR A 239 7.80 -10.38 7.33
N ALA A 240 7.50 -11.46 6.60
CA ALA A 240 7.33 -12.79 7.18
C ALA A 240 8.64 -13.36 7.77
N ILE A 241 9.82 -12.94 7.30
CA ILE A 241 11.10 -13.28 7.95
C ILE A 241 11.15 -12.75 9.39
N ARG A 242 10.63 -11.54 9.61
CA ARG A 242 10.73 -10.81 10.89
C ARG A 242 9.55 -11.08 11.80
N ASP A 243 8.39 -11.41 11.23
CA ASP A 243 7.13 -11.66 11.94
C ASP A 243 6.73 -13.13 11.81
N ALA A 244 7.06 -13.92 12.85
CA ALA A 244 6.71 -15.34 12.90
C ALA A 244 5.20 -15.59 12.85
N SER A 245 4.38 -14.69 13.41
CA SER A 245 2.93 -14.82 13.37
C SER A 245 2.40 -14.61 11.94
N LEU A 246 2.96 -13.65 11.21
CA LEU A 246 2.63 -13.45 9.79
C LEU A 246 3.01 -14.69 8.99
N ARG A 247 4.22 -15.21 9.20
CA ARG A 247 4.70 -16.40 8.47
C ARG A 247 3.81 -17.61 8.68
N GLU A 248 3.40 -17.87 9.93
CA GLU A 248 2.51 -18.99 10.23
C GLU A 248 1.11 -18.77 9.64
N TYR A 249 0.61 -17.53 9.66
CA TYR A 249 -0.64 -17.18 8.99
C TYR A 249 -0.56 -17.47 7.48
N LEU A 250 0.49 -17.00 6.79
CA LEU A 250 0.69 -17.27 5.35
C LEU A 250 0.78 -18.77 5.04
N ARG A 251 1.46 -19.55 5.90
CA ARG A 251 1.53 -21.01 5.77
C ARG A 251 0.14 -21.64 5.90
N SER A 252 -0.67 -21.21 6.86
CA SER A 252 -2.03 -21.71 7.08
C SER A 252 -2.98 -21.41 5.90
N GLU A 253 -2.68 -20.37 5.13
CA GLU A 253 -3.47 -20.00 3.96
C GLU A 253 -3.10 -20.81 2.70
N LEU A 254 -1.88 -21.36 2.59
CA LEU A 254 -1.42 -22.10 1.40
C LEU A 254 -2.39 -23.19 0.91
N SER A 255 -3.01 -23.92 1.83
CA SER A 255 -3.96 -24.99 1.48
C SER A 255 -5.33 -24.48 1.03
N LYS A 256 -5.66 -23.23 1.34
CA LYS A 256 -6.96 -22.61 1.04
C LYS A 256 -6.97 -21.84 -0.28
N GLN A 257 -5.79 -21.45 -0.76
CA GLN A 257 -5.67 -20.63 -1.97
C GLN A 257 -5.74 -21.46 -3.25
N GLU A 258 -6.28 -20.84 -4.30
CA GLU A 258 -6.30 -21.39 -5.66
C GLU A 258 -4.92 -21.31 -6.32
N ALA A 259 -4.69 -22.13 -7.36
CA ALA A 259 -3.39 -22.25 -8.02
C ALA A 259 -2.70 -20.90 -8.39
N PRO A 260 -3.40 -19.88 -8.94
CA PRO A 260 -2.78 -18.61 -9.31
C PRO A 260 -2.18 -17.82 -8.14
N ILE A 261 -2.74 -17.99 -6.94
CA ILE A 261 -2.26 -17.34 -5.70
C ILE A 261 -1.33 -18.28 -4.94
N LYS A 262 -1.67 -19.57 -4.88
CA LYS A 262 -0.98 -20.61 -4.13
C LYS A 262 0.48 -20.75 -4.55
N GLU A 263 0.77 -20.71 -5.84
CA GLU A 263 2.14 -20.85 -6.34
C GLU A 263 3.05 -19.67 -5.93
N PRO A 264 2.72 -18.41 -6.24
CA PRO A 264 3.46 -17.27 -5.70
C PRO A 264 3.52 -17.22 -4.16
N LEU A 265 2.44 -17.61 -3.47
CA LEU A 265 2.42 -17.63 -2.01
C LEU A 265 3.38 -18.68 -1.44
N ARG A 266 3.52 -19.83 -2.10
CA ARG A 266 4.50 -20.85 -1.75
C ARG A 266 5.91 -20.31 -1.87
N GLU A 267 6.22 -19.61 -2.97
CA GLU A 267 7.53 -18.94 -3.14
C GLU A 267 7.81 -17.91 -2.02
N VAL A 268 6.78 -17.19 -1.57
CA VAL A 268 6.88 -16.24 -0.44
C VAL A 268 7.21 -16.95 0.87
N VAL A 269 6.47 -18.02 1.20
CA VAL A 269 6.67 -18.79 2.42
C VAL A 269 8.04 -19.47 2.41
N ASP A 270 8.42 -20.09 1.29
CA ASP A 270 9.72 -20.75 1.14
C ASP A 270 10.89 -19.75 1.28
N ALA A 271 10.78 -18.56 0.67
CA ALA A 271 11.79 -17.50 0.82
C ALA A 271 11.86 -16.96 2.25
N ALA A 272 10.73 -16.89 2.96
CA ALA A 272 10.67 -16.45 4.35
C ALA A 272 11.21 -17.50 5.33
N ASP A 273 10.99 -18.79 5.06
CA ASP A 273 11.51 -19.90 5.86
C ASP A 273 13.01 -20.10 5.66
N THR A 274 13.51 -19.86 4.44
CA THR A 274 14.94 -19.99 4.10
C THR A 274 15.74 -18.69 4.25
N VAL A 275 15.07 -17.57 4.51
CA VAL A 275 15.66 -16.22 4.57
C VAL A 275 16.36 -15.83 3.25
N GLN A 276 15.86 -16.35 2.11
CA GLN A 276 16.42 -16.14 0.77
C GLN A 276 15.55 -15.22 -0.10
N ILE A 277 15.35 -13.98 0.35
CA ILE A 277 14.55 -12.97 -0.40
C ILE A 277 15.26 -12.37 -1.62
N ALA A 278 16.59 -12.53 -1.71
CA ALA A 278 17.38 -11.99 -2.81
C ALA A 278 16.97 -12.58 -4.17
N ALA A 279 16.57 -13.86 -4.19
CA ALA A 279 16.06 -14.52 -5.39
C ALA A 279 14.76 -13.86 -5.88
N LEU A 280 13.79 -13.65 -4.98
CA LEU A 280 12.51 -13.00 -5.32
C LEU A 280 12.72 -11.61 -5.92
N ARG A 281 13.70 -10.86 -5.38
CA ARG A 281 14.08 -9.54 -5.88
C ARG A 281 14.68 -9.61 -7.28
N LYS A 282 15.65 -10.51 -7.50
CA LYS A 282 16.32 -10.68 -8.79
C LYS A 282 15.32 -11.06 -9.88
N ASP A 283 14.41 -11.99 -9.56
CA ASP A 283 13.35 -12.43 -10.47
C ASP A 283 12.40 -11.28 -10.86
N ALA A 284 12.02 -10.43 -9.88
CA ALA A 284 11.17 -9.28 -10.12
C ALA A 284 11.82 -8.28 -11.09
N LEU A 285 13.09 -7.94 -10.86
CA LEU A 285 13.84 -7.03 -11.72
C LEU A 285 13.98 -7.58 -13.14
N ALA A 286 14.30 -8.87 -13.27
CA ALA A 286 14.41 -9.53 -14.57
C ALA A 286 13.06 -9.55 -15.31
N ALA A 287 11.95 -9.81 -14.61
CA ALA A 287 10.61 -9.81 -15.19
C ALA A 287 10.19 -8.43 -15.71
N VAL A 288 10.50 -7.37 -14.96
CA VAL A 288 10.20 -5.99 -15.37
C VAL A 288 11.05 -5.58 -16.58
N ASP A 289 12.34 -5.92 -16.57
CA ASP A 289 13.24 -5.64 -17.71
C ASP A 289 12.82 -6.41 -18.97
N GLU A 290 12.46 -7.68 -18.81
CA GLU A 290 11.89 -8.50 -19.88
C GLU A 290 10.62 -7.84 -20.44
N LEU A 291 9.67 -7.43 -19.61
CA LEU A 291 8.43 -6.82 -20.09
C LEU A 291 8.67 -5.47 -20.78
N LYS A 292 9.63 -4.67 -20.30
CA LYS A 292 10.04 -3.40 -20.93
C LYS A 292 10.68 -3.61 -22.30
N THR A 293 11.52 -4.62 -22.42
CA THR A 293 12.23 -4.94 -23.68
C THR A 293 11.33 -5.63 -24.70
N LYS A 294 10.53 -6.60 -24.26
CA LYS A 294 9.71 -7.47 -25.11
C LYS A 294 8.32 -6.92 -25.43
N GLY A 295 7.81 -5.99 -24.62
CA GLY A 295 6.45 -5.50 -24.69
C GLY A 295 5.41 -6.50 -24.12
N SER A 296 4.19 -6.01 -23.90
CA SER A 296 3.09 -6.80 -23.31
C SER A 296 2.74 -8.06 -24.09
N ASP A 297 2.47 -9.17 -23.39
CA ASP A 297 2.02 -10.42 -24.02
C ASP A 297 0.65 -10.25 -24.71
N SER A 298 -0.20 -9.37 -24.18
CA SER A 298 -1.47 -9.02 -24.81
C SER A 298 -1.28 -8.38 -26.20
N ARG A 299 -0.15 -7.69 -26.42
CA ARG A 299 0.23 -7.13 -27.73
C ARG A 299 0.85 -8.17 -28.65
N ARG A 300 1.62 -9.12 -28.10
CA ARG A 300 2.25 -10.19 -28.87
C ARG A 300 1.24 -11.22 -29.38
N ASN A 301 0.19 -11.48 -28.61
CA ASN A 301 -0.85 -12.45 -28.97
C ASN A 301 -1.92 -11.89 -29.92
N LEU A 302 -1.92 -10.57 -30.18
CA LEU A 302 -2.71 -9.97 -31.26
C LEU A 302 -2.19 -10.38 -32.65
N ASP A 303 -0.89 -10.64 -32.80
CA ASP A 303 -0.32 -11.15 -34.06
C ASP A 303 -0.74 -12.60 -34.35
N LEU A 304 -1.06 -13.39 -33.30
CA LEU A 304 -1.57 -14.76 -33.42
C LEU A 304 -3.07 -14.82 -33.80
N TRP A 305 -3.85 -13.78 -33.46
CA TRP A 305 -5.20 -13.58 -34.00
C TRP A 305 -5.21 -12.82 -35.35
N GLY A 306 -4.04 -12.38 -35.83
CA GLY A 306 -3.87 -11.67 -37.10
C GLY A 306 -3.86 -12.55 -38.36
N GLN A 307 -3.93 -13.87 -38.24
CA GLN A 307 -3.96 -14.78 -39.40
C GLN A 307 -5.36 -15.09 -39.96
N VAL A 308 -6.43 -14.54 -39.38
CA VAL A 308 -7.78 -14.57 -39.99
C VAL A 308 -8.34 -13.15 -40.10
N GLY A 309 -7.83 -12.42 -41.09
CA GLY A 309 -8.63 -11.46 -41.87
C GLY A 309 -9.12 -10.18 -41.18
N VAL A 310 -8.23 -9.37 -40.62
CA VAL A 310 -8.38 -7.89 -40.67
C VAL A 310 -7.00 -7.27 -40.85
N GLY A 311 -6.61 -7.09 -42.10
CA GLY A 311 -5.48 -6.24 -42.45
C GLY A 311 -5.75 -4.79 -42.05
N ALA A 312 -4.70 -4.13 -41.58
CA ALA A 312 -4.55 -2.70 -41.38
C ALA A 312 -5.32 -2.02 -40.23
N VAL A 313 -4.65 -1.86 -39.07
CA VAL A 313 -4.81 -0.63 -38.25
C VAL A 313 -3.46 -0.20 -37.64
N ALA A 314 -2.88 0.81 -38.30
CA ALA A 314 -2.11 1.95 -37.78
C ALA A 314 -0.95 1.74 -36.79
N LEU A 315 0.26 1.78 -37.35
CA LEU A 315 1.44 2.38 -36.72
C LEU A 315 1.13 3.85 -36.33
N GLY A 316 1.24 4.17 -35.05
CA GLY A 316 1.08 5.52 -34.52
C GLY A 316 1.96 5.79 -33.31
N CYS A 317 3.16 6.33 -33.58
CA CYS A 317 3.99 7.13 -32.68
C CYS A 317 4.73 6.46 -31.49
N VAL A 318 5.57 5.45 -31.76
CA VAL A 318 6.76 5.18 -30.91
C VAL A 318 7.97 4.88 -31.81
N SER A 319 8.45 5.90 -32.51
CA SER A 319 9.69 5.83 -33.31
C SER A 319 10.38 7.19 -33.49
N ALA A 320 10.20 8.14 -32.56
CA ALA A 320 10.80 9.47 -32.64
C ALA A 320 11.59 9.86 -31.37
N ALA A 321 12.46 8.96 -30.88
CA ALA A 321 13.48 9.30 -29.88
C ALA A 321 14.89 8.78 -30.26
N ALA A 322 15.12 8.51 -31.56
CA ALA A 322 16.42 8.07 -32.07
C ALA A 322 17.12 9.08 -33.00
N LEU A 323 16.53 10.25 -33.26
CA LEU A 323 17.14 11.29 -34.10
C LEU A 323 17.04 12.64 -33.40
N GLY A 324 18.16 13.09 -32.87
CA GLY A 324 18.28 14.33 -32.08
C GLY A 324 17.82 15.57 -32.84
N GLN A 325 16.84 16.25 -32.26
CA GLN A 325 16.56 17.67 -32.48
C GLN A 325 16.18 18.28 -31.13
N VAL A 326 17.02 19.22 -30.69
CA VAL A 326 16.84 20.05 -29.50
C VAL A 326 15.86 21.19 -29.83
N ALA A 327 15.14 21.64 -28.80
CA ALA A 327 14.23 22.79 -28.76
C ALA A 327 12.75 22.49 -29.05
N VAL A 328 12.01 22.12 -27.99
CA VAL A 328 10.81 22.80 -27.47
C VAL A 328 10.37 22.04 -26.20
N GLY A 329 10.30 22.77 -25.09
CA GLY A 329 10.09 22.22 -23.75
C GLY A 329 8.69 21.66 -23.54
N ILE A 330 8.60 20.34 -23.43
CA ILE A 330 7.55 19.59 -22.72
C ILE A 330 8.29 18.41 -22.08
N PRO A 331 8.30 18.25 -20.74
CA PRO A 331 8.98 17.12 -20.13
C PRO A 331 8.27 15.84 -20.56
N CYS A 332 8.99 14.98 -21.27
CA CYS A 332 8.68 13.56 -21.32
C CYS A 332 8.68 13.08 -19.87
N VAL A 333 7.49 12.88 -19.32
CA VAL A 333 7.27 12.29 -18.01
C VAL A 333 7.74 10.84 -18.11
N ILE A 334 9.03 10.67 -17.89
CA ILE A 334 9.63 9.47 -17.33
C ILE A 334 8.72 9.05 -16.18
N GLY A 335 8.21 7.82 -16.21
CA GLY A 335 7.41 7.23 -15.13
C GLY A 335 8.00 7.64 -13.79
N GLY A 336 7.27 8.53 -13.12
CA GLY A 336 7.81 9.41 -12.08
C GLY A 336 8.27 8.62 -10.87
N SER A 337 9.46 8.96 -10.38
CA SER A 337 9.84 9.19 -8.96
C SER A 337 9.37 8.26 -7.83
N ALA A 338 8.71 7.14 -8.10
CA ALA A 338 8.01 6.27 -7.13
C ALA A 338 8.92 5.38 -6.29
N SER A 339 10.10 5.87 -5.93
CA SER A 339 11.12 5.00 -5.37
C SER A 339 12.06 5.69 -4.39
N GLN A 340 11.97 6.99 -4.08
CA GLN A 340 12.94 7.57 -3.14
C GLN A 340 12.80 7.05 -1.70
N GLY A 341 11.60 6.81 -1.17
CA GLY A 341 11.44 6.30 0.20
C GLY A 341 11.98 4.87 0.39
N LEU A 342 11.64 3.96 -0.52
CA LEU A 342 12.11 2.57 -0.53
C LEU A 342 13.53 2.40 -1.10
N LEU A 343 13.97 3.28 -2.03
CA LEU A 343 15.35 3.27 -2.54
C LEU A 343 16.35 3.99 -1.61
N GLN A 344 15.94 4.96 -0.80
CA GLN A 344 16.84 5.52 0.22
C GLN A 344 17.13 4.50 1.33
N LEU A 345 16.17 3.61 1.62
CA LEU A 345 16.43 2.42 2.44
C LEU A 345 17.28 1.37 1.69
N TRP A 346 17.16 1.29 0.35
CA TRP A 346 17.95 0.42 -0.54
C TRP A 346 19.45 0.78 -0.61
N GLU A 347 19.81 2.07 -0.58
CA GLU A 347 21.22 2.51 -0.56
C GLU A 347 21.86 2.39 0.83
N LYS A 348 21.12 2.62 1.91
CA LYS A 348 21.66 2.58 3.28
C LYS A 348 21.87 1.17 3.87
N GLN A 349 21.48 0.12 3.16
CA GLN A 349 21.68 -1.28 3.56
C GLN A 349 22.82 -1.99 2.79
N GLN A 350 23.60 -1.24 2.02
CA GLN A 350 24.99 -1.60 1.69
C GLN A 350 25.92 -1.10 2.80
#